data_AF-A0A8C5PSF3-F1
#
_entry.id   AF-A0A8C5PSF3-F1
#
_cell.length_a   1.000
_cell.length_b   1.000
_cell.length_c   1.000
_cell.angle_alpha   90.00
_cell.angle_beta   90.00
_cell.angle_gamma   90.00
#
_symmetry.space_group_name_H-M   'P 1'
#
loop_
_entity.id
_entity.type
_entity.pdbx_description
1 polymer ?
#
loop_
_entity_poly.entity_id
_entity_poly.type
_entity_poly.pdbx_seq_one_letter_code
_entity_poly.pdbx_strand_id
1 'polypeptide(L)'
;MQSERPHAGQAPPTVQSPSIRHEFSFRPVPVSVVTKLLRKQKMKYQSGPDQIPAMLLKISAPAIANPVATLINESLATGYIPKLWKTARVVPIHKSGDSTLVSNYRPISLLPVMSKVLEKCVYTQLRDYYQYWNYLTPDQSGFRPNHSTTTALLKVCNDIQAGMEQGNLTGAIFLDFAKAFDTVDHGILLEKLKNSGIGDRTLTWFQSYVSDRSQYVSISGSSSLPLPVTCGVPQGSILGPLLFTIFINDLPNVCKASTVHMYADDTVIYTSKPNLPPLEAVLQEQITEVEKWIKNNKLFLNTDKTVTMLFGTAPKLHKLQNPHL
;
A
#
# COMPACT_ATOMS: atom_id res chain seq x y z
N MET A 1 -5.56 -48.56 -37.92
CA MET A 1 -5.11 -48.30 -36.54
C MET A 1 -3.90 -47.38 -36.58
N GLN A 2 -4.12 -46.07 -36.63
CA GLN A 2 -3.11 -45.06 -36.33
C GLN A 2 -3.83 -43.96 -35.55
N SER A 3 -3.42 -43.81 -34.30
CA SER A 3 -3.98 -42.88 -33.32
C SER A 3 -3.25 -41.53 -33.41
N GLU A 4 -4.00 -40.48 -33.72
CA GLU A 4 -3.53 -39.09 -33.61
C GLU A 4 -3.39 -38.69 -32.14
N ARG A 5 -2.26 -38.07 -31.78
CA ARG A 5 -2.00 -37.50 -30.46
C ARG A 5 -2.62 -36.09 -30.37
N PRO A 6 -3.22 -35.69 -29.26
CA PRO A 6 -3.68 -34.32 -29.08
C PRO A 6 -2.51 -33.38 -28.76
N HIS A 7 -2.53 -32.20 -29.39
CA HIS A 7 -1.63 -31.09 -29.13
C HIS A 7 -1.76 -30.61 -27.68
N ALA A 8 -0.64 -30.61 -26.94
CA ALA A 8 -0.54 -29.99 -25.63
C ALA A 8 -0.63 -28.46 -25.77
N GLY A 9 -1.62 -27.87 -25.10
CA GLY A 9 -1.79 -26.42 -25.00
C GLY A 9 -0.57 -25.76 -24.35
N GLN A 10 -0.10 -24.67 -24.96
CA GLN A 10 0.95 -23.83 -24.38
C GLN A 10 0.43 -23.18 -23.09
N ALA A 11 1.21 -23.34 -22.01
CA ALA A 11 1.00 -22.63 -20.76
C ALA A 11 1.09 -21.11 -20.98
N PRO A 12 0.32 -20.30 -20.22
CA PRO A 12 0.37 -18.84 -20.35
C PRO A 12 1.76 -18.30 -20.01
N PRO A 13 2.18 -17.18 -20.61
CA PRO A 13 3.51 -16.63 -20.43
C PRO A 13 3.73 -16.20 -18.98
N THR A 14 4.70 -16.84 -18.32
CA THR A 14 5.19 -16.47 -17.00
C THR A 14 5.80 -15.07 -17.08
N VAL A 15 5.23 -14.12 -16.34
CA VAL A 15 5.81 -12.78 -16.16
C VAL A 15 7.19 -12.96 -15.53
N GLN A 16 8.25 -12.64 -16.28
CA GLN A 16 9.62 -12.69 -15.76
C GLN A 16 9.75 -11.68 -14.62
N SER A 17 9.89 -12.18 -13.40
CA SER A 17 10.25 -11.40 -12.23
C SER A 17 11.60 -10.72 -12.48
N PRO A 18 11.80 -9.45 -12.10
CA PRO A 18 13.13 -8.84 -12.16
C PRO A 18 14.12 -9.73 -11.41
N SER A 19 15.23 -10.08 -12.04
CA SER A 19 16.27 -10.92 -11.44
C SER A 19 16.70 -10.29 -10.11
N ILE A 20 16.49 -11.00 -8.99
CA ILE A 20 16.86 -10.53 -7.65
C ILE A 20 18.37 -10.34 -7.63
N ARG A 21 18.83 -9.09 -7.70
CA ARG A 21 20.26 -8.78 -7.76
C ARG A 21 20.90 -8.81 -6.37
N HIS A 22 20.14 -8.45 -5.33
CA HIS A 22 20.63 -8.34 -3.95
C HIS A 22 19.52 -8.67 -2.94
N GLU A 23 19.82 -9.49 -1.94
CA GLU A 23 18.86 -9.91 -0.92
C GLU A 23 18.89 -8.95 0.30
N PHE A 24 17.72 -8.53 0.78
CA PHE A 24 17.60 -7.68 1.97
C PHE A 24 17.75 -8.48 3.27
N SER A 25 18.59 -7.97 4.16
CA SER A 25 18.74 -8.45 5.53
C SER A 25 18.73 -7.29 6.53
N PHE A 26 18.20 -7.56 7.72
CA PHE A 26 18.23 -6.60 8.82
C PHE A 26 19.65 -6.40 9.34
N ARG A 27 19.96 -5.13 9.62
CA ARG A 27 21.17 -4.71 10.32
C ARG A 27 20.84 -4.43 11.79
N PRO A 28 21.77 -4.69 12.72
CA PRO A 28 21.60 -4.31 14.12
C PRO A 28 21.31 -2.81 14.27
N VAL A 29 20.34 -2.49 15.11
CA VAL A 29 19.91 -1.14 15.43
C VAL A 29 20.74 -0.63 16.62
N PRO A 30 21.49 0.47 16.46
CA PRO A 30 22.26 1.06 17.56
C PRO A 30 21.35 1.64 18.65
N VAL A 31 21.83 1.60 19.89
CA VAL A 31 21.15 2.23 21.05
C VAL A 31 20.87 3.71 20.81
N SER A 32 21.78 4.43 20.14
CA SER A 32 21.61 5.84 19.81
C SER A 32 20.38 6.12 18.92
N VAL A 33 20.07 5.22 17.99
CA VAL A 33 18.88 5.30 17.14
C VAL A 33 17.62 5.11 17.98
N VAL A 34 17.63 4.09 18.86
CA VAL A 34 16.50 3.82 19.77
C VAL A 34 16.27 4.99 20.73
N THR A 35 17.32 5.53 21.34
CA THR A 35 17.24 6.72 22.20
C THR A 35 16.60 7.89 21.47
N LYS A 36 17.00 8.14 20.21
CA LYS A 36 16.42 9.20 19.38
C LYS A 36 14.93 8.96 19.10
N LEU A 37 14.54 7.72 18.80
CA LEU A 37 13.14 7.37 18.55
C LEU A 37 12.26 7.52 19.81
N LEU A 38 12.76 7.10 20.98
CA LEU A 38 12.07 7.28 22.26
C LEU A 38 11.92 8.75 22.64
N ARG A 39 12.98 9.56 22.48
CA ARG A 39 12.93 11.01 22.77
C ARG A 39 12.01 11.80 21.84
N LYS A 40 11.79 11.30 20.61
CA LYS A 40 10.88 11.89 19.62
C LYS A 40 9.40 11.59 19.87
N GLN A 41 9.07 10.73 20.84
CA GLN A 41 7.68 10.45 21.16
C GLN A 41 6.95 11.71 21.66
N LYS A 42 5.62 11.74 21.46
CA LYS A 42 4.79 12.87 21.88
C LYS A 42 4.59 12.85 23.40
N MET A 43 4.53 14.02 24.04
CA MET A 43 4.14 14.17 25.45
C MET A 43 2.63 13.98 25.60
N LYS A 44 2.17 12.73 25.47
CA LYS A 44 0.75 12.37 25.54
C LYS A 44 0.53 11.25 26.56
N TYR A 45 -0.59 11.36 27.29
CA TYR A 45 -1.07 10.35 28.24
C TYR A 45 -1.79 9.18 27.56
N GLN A 46 -2.27 9.37 26.33
CA GLN A 46 -2.92 8.32 25.54
C GLN A 46 -1.94 7.16 25.29
N SER A 47 -2.33 5.98 25.73
CA SER A 47 -1.56 4.74 25.62
C SER A 47 -2.12 3.79 24.54
N GLY A 48 -1.33 2.79 24.17
CA GLY A 48 -1.82 1.66 23.38
C GLY A 48 -2.57 0.65 24.25
N PRO A 49 -2.81 -0.56 23.73
CA PRO A 49 -3.37 -1.69 24.49
C PRO A 49 -2.56 -2.09 25.73
N ASP A 50 -1.26 -1.77 25.75
CA ASP A 50 -0.33 -2.03 26.84
C ASP A 50 -0.47 -1.05 28.02
N GLN A 51 -1.31 -0.02 27.88
CA GLN A 51 -1.53 1.02 28.87
C GLN A 51 -0.26 1.85 29.21
N ILE A 52 0.79 1.76 28.40
CA ILE A 52 2.03 2.52 28.57
C ILE A 52 1.95 3.84 27.76
N PRO A 53 1.94 5.02 28.40
CA PRO A 53 1.90 6.28 27.68
C PRO A 53 3.21 6.57 26.96
N ALA A 54 3.12 7.22 25.80
CA ALA A 54 4.27 7.68 25.02
C ALA A 54 5.19 8.63 25.82
N MET A 55 4.61 9.42 26.73
CA MET A 55 5.32 10.31 27.62
C MET A 55 6.30 9.57 28.54
N LEU A 56 5.88 8.46 29.13
CA LEU A 56 6.70 7.69 30.06
C LEU A 56 7.95 7.15 29.35
N LEU A 57 7.76 6.56 28.17
CA LEU A 57 8.86 6.04 27.34
C LEU A 57 9.84 7.13 26.91
N LYS A 58 9.34 8.35 26.67
CA LYS A 58 10.18 9.50 26.34
C LYS A 58 11.04 9.95 27.52
N ILE A 59 10.45 10.10 28.70
CA ILE A 59 11.16 10.55 29.91
C ILE A 59 12.18 9.50 30.33
N SER A 60 11.80 8.22 30.31
CA SER A 60 12.65 7.10 30.70
C SER A 60 13.68 6.71 29.63
N ALA A 61 13.71 7.35 28.47
CA ALA A 61 14.56 6.99 27.34
C ALA A 61 16.06 6.80 27.70
N PRO A 62 16.70 7.65 28.53
CA PRO A 62 18.10 7.44 28.92
C PRO A 62 18.36 6.12 29.64
N ALA A 63 17.39 5.64 30.42
CA ALA A 63 17.50 4.40 31.20
C ALA A 63 17.10 3.16 30.40
N ILE A 64 16.07 3.27 29.56
CA ILE A 64 15.47 2.09 28.88
C ILE A 64 16.00 1.87 27.45
N ALA A 65 16.72 2.83 26.84
CA ALA A 65 17.11 2.69 25.44
C ALA A 65 17.97 1.44 25.17
N ASN A 66 18.88 1.09 26.08
CA ASN A 66 19.74 -0.07 25.93
C ASN A 66 18.97 -1.41 25.94
N PRO A 67 18.16 -1.73 26.97
CA PRO A 67 17.36 -2.96 26.96
C PRO A 67 16.36 -2.99 25.79
N VAL A 68 15.81 -1.84 25.39
CA VAL A 68 14.91 -1.75 24.23
C VAL A 68 15.64 -2.06 22.92
N ALA A 69 16.85 -1.54 22.71
CA ALA A 69 17.65 -1.85 21.55
C ALA A 69 18.00 -3.34 21.49
N THR A 70 18.32 -3.94 22.64
CA THR A 70 18.55 -5.39 22.75
C THR A 70 17.31 -6.15 22.30
N LEU A 71 16.13 -5.84 22.83
CA LEU A 71 14.88 -6.49 22.45
C LEU A 71 14.54 -6.34 20.96
N ILE A 72 14.77 -5.15 20.39
CA ILE A 72 14.58 -4.92 18.95
C ILE A 72 15.54 -5.79 18.13
N ASN A 73 16.81 -5.82 18.48
CA ASN A 73 17.81 -6.61 17.75
C ASN A 73 17.54 -8.11 17.86
N GLU A 74 17.13 -8.60 19.03
CA GLU A 74 16.69 -9.98 19.20
C GLU A 74 15.47 -10.30 18.32
N SER A 75 14.48 -9.40 18.26
CA SER A 75 13.33 -9.55 17.35
C SER A 75 13.77 -9.67 15.89
N LEU A 76 14.64 -8.77 15.42
CA LEU A 76 15.14 -8.78 14.04
C LEU A 76 16.00 -10.01 13.73
N ALA A 77 16.80 -10.47 14.70
CA ALA A 77 17.67 -11.63 14.53
C ALA A 77 16.87 -12.94 14.49
N THR A 78 15.87 -13.08 15.36
CA THR A 78 15.08 -14.31 15.50
C THR A 78 13.88 -14.39 14.57
N GLY A 79 13.46 -13.27 13.96
CA GLY A 79 12.22 -13.20 13.18
C GLY A 79 10.96 -13.16 14.06
N TYR A 80 11.09 -13.08 15.38
CA TYR A 80 9.96 -13.08 16.30
C TYR A 80 9.53 -11.68 16.70
N ILE A 81 8.22 -11.42 16.73
CA ILE A 81 7.65 -10.17 17.26
C ILE A 81 6.91 -10.48 18.56
N PRO A 82 7.17 -9.74 19.66
CA PRO A 82 6.48 -9.96 20.92
C PRO A 82 4.96 -9.95 20.76
N LYS A 83 4.27 -10.96 21.31
CA LYS A 83 2.80 -11.08 21.29
C LYS A 83 2.09 -9.82 21.81
N LEU A 84 2.64 -9.17 22.84
CA LEU A 84 2.13 -7.90 23.38
C LEU A 84 2.07 -6.78 22.33
N TRP A 85 2.94 -6.81 21.32
CA TRP A 85 3.02 -5.81 20.25
C TRP A 85 2.11 -6.13 19.06
N LYS A 86 1.48 -7.30 19.05
CA LYS A 86 0.57 -7.76 17.99
C LYS A 86 -0.91 -7.44 18.24
N THR A 87 -1.23 -6.74 19.34
CA THR A 87 -2.60 -6.32 19.66
C THR A 87 -2.82 -4.85 19.31
N ALA A 88 -3.94 -4.53 18.67
CA ALA A 88 -4.34 -3.16 18.36
C ALA A 88 -5.65 -2.78 19.09
N ARG A 89 -5.73 -1.55 19.59
CA ARG A 89 -6.99 -0.94 20.01
C ARG A 89 -7.52 -0.10 18.87
N VAL A 90 -8.68 -0.46 18.34
CA VAL A 90 -9.33 0.25 17.24
C VAL A 90 -10.25 1.32 17.80
N VAL A 91 -10.03 2.56 17.35
CA VAL A 91 -10.89 3.70 17.66
C VAL A 91 -11.55 4.16 16.36
N PRO A 92 -12.88 4.01 16.21
CA PRO A 92 -13.60 4.53 15.05
C PRO A 92 -13.56 6.06 15.02
N ILE A 93 -13.11 6.63 13.89
CA ILE A 93 -13.15 8.08 13.65
C ILE A 93 -14.16 8.36 12.54
N HIS A 94 -15.15 9.19 12.84
CA HIS A 94 -16.15 9.58 11.85
C HIS A 94 -15.49 10.33 10.68
N LYS A 95 -15.72 9.89 9.44
CA LYS A 95 -15.18 10.49 8.23
C LYS A 95 -16.11 11.58 7.71
N SER A 96 -17.36 11.23 7.39
CA SER A 96 -18.35 12.10 6.73
C SER A 96 -19.69 11.38 6.60
N GLY A 97 -20.80 12.10 6.38
CA GLY A 97 -22.11 11.50 6.15
C GLY A 97 -22.87 11.23 7.44
N ASP A 98 -23.80 10.27 7.39
CA ASP A 98 -24.62 9.86 8.52
C ASP A 98 -23.79 9.11 9.58
N SER A 99 -23.78 9.62 10.80
CA SER A 99 -23.04 9.07 11.95
C SER A 99 -23.63 7.77 12.50
N THR A 100 -24.82 7.36 12.05
CA THR A 100 -25.41 6.06 12.42
C THR A 100 -24.88 4.91 11.57
N LEU A 101 -24.28 5.21 10.42
CA LEU A 101 -23.75 4.21 9.50
C LEU A 101 -22.28 3.88 9.80
N VAL A 102 -21.99 2.62 10.13
CA VAL A 102 -20.63 2.14 10.45
C VAL A 102 -19.65 2.35 9.28
N SER A 103 -20.13 2.29 8.04
CA SER A 103 -19.33 2.52 6.82
C SER A 103 -18.74 3.94 6.73
N ASN A 104 -19.31 4.90 7.48
CA ASN A 104 -18.84 6.29 7.53
C ASN A 104 -17.73 6.51 8.57
N TYR A 105 -17.26 5.46 9.23
CA TYR A 105 -16.15 5.52 10.19
C TYR A 105 -14.88 4.87 9.65
N ARG A 106 -13.74 5.45 10.01
CA ARG A 106 -12.41 4.88 9.77
C ARG A 106 -11.90 4.18 11.04
N PRO A 107 -11.51 2.90 10.96
CA PRO A 107 -10.97 2.18 12.11
C PRO A 107 -9.50 2.53 12.33
N ILE A 108 -9.18 3.48 13.24
CA ILE A 108 -7.78 3.80 13.54
C ILE A 108 -7.21 2.84 14.58
N SER A 109 -6.16 2.13 14.19
CA SER A 109 -5.40 1.21 15.05
C SER A 109 -4.40 1.95 15.92
N LEU A 110 -4.66 1.97 17.23
CA LEU A 110 -3.70 2.35 18.25
C LEU A 110 -2.86 1.13 18.63
N LEU A 111 -1.59 1.15 18.23
CA LEU A 111 -0.60 0.12 18.57
C LEU A 111 0.23 0.54 19.79
N PRO A 112 0.81 -0.44 20.53
CA PRO A 112 1.83 -0.17 21.54
C PRO A 112 2.94 0.74 21.00
N VAL A 113 3.35 1.73 21.79
CA VAL A 113 4.38 2.69 21.35
C VAL A 113 5.69 1.98 21.04
N MET A 114 6.03 0.96 21.83
CA MET A 114 7.19 0.10 21.62
C MET A 114 7.15 -0.65 20.29
N SER A 115 5.97 -1.15 19.90
CA SER A 115 5.75 -1.73 18.56
C SER A 115 6.08 -0.70 17.47
N LYS A 116 5.63 0.54 17.63
CA LYS A 116 5.89 1.61 16.65
C LYS A 116 7.38 1.98 16.58
N VAL A 117 8.13 1.87 17.68
CA VAL A 117 9.60 2.06 17.67
C VAL A 117 10.26 0.95 16.86
N LEU A 118 9.92 -0.32 17.10
CA LEU A 118 10.39 -1.45 16.30
C LEU A 118 10.05 -1.27 14.80
N GLU A 119 8.78 -0.99 14.50
CA GLU A 119 8.32 -0.75 13.14
C GLU A 119 9.08 0.39 12.46
N LYS A 120 9.44 1.45 13.20
CA LYS A 120 10.20 2.57 12.64
C LYS A 120 11.64 2.18 12.28
N CYS A 121 12.26 1.30 13.07
CA CYS A 121 13.57 0.73 12.74
C CYS A 121 13.51 -0.09 11.45
N VAL A 122 12.53 -0.99 11.33
CA VAL A 122 12.32 -1.82 10.14
C VAL A 122 11.99 -0.97 8.91
N TYR A 123 11.05 -0.03 9.06
CA TYR A 123 10.66 0.90 8.00
C TYR A 123 11.86 1.62 7.41
N THR A 124 12.75 2.13 8.26
CA THR A 124 13.90 2.92 7.82
C THR A 124 14.84 2.05 6.99
N GLN A 125 15.18 0.85 7.48
CA GLN A 125 16.06 -0.06 6.75
C GLN A 125 15.44 -0.53 5.42
N LEU A 126 14.15 -0.90 5.43
CA LEU A 126 13.45 -1.39 4.25
C LEU A 126 13.31 -0.29 3.18
N ARG A 127 12.89 0.92 3.60
CA ARG A 127 12.79 2.08 2.72
C ARG A 127 14.13 2.38 2.07
N ASP A 128 15.21 2.42 2.84
CA ASP A 128 16.54 2.76 2.32
C ASP A 128 17.02 1.72 1.31
N TYR A 129 16.75 0.43 1.56
CA TYR A 129 17.03 -0.65 0.61
C TYR A 129 16.22 -0.50 -0.69
N TYR A 130 14.90 -0.29 -0.62
CA TYR A 130 14.08 -0.14 -1.83
C TYR A 130 14.36 1.14 -2.61
N GLN A 131 14.72 2.22 -1.92
CA GLN A 131 15.16 3.45 -2.57
C GLN A 131 16.49 3.24 -3.28
N TYR A 132 17.45 2.56 -2.66
CA TYR A 132 18.76 2.32 -3.25
C TYR A 132 18.69 1.43 -4.50
N TRP A 133 17.88 0.38 -4.46
CA TRP A 133 17.72 -0.57 -5.57
C TRP A 133 16.58 -0.25 -6.54
N ASN A 134 15.87 0.87 -6.35
CA ASN A 134 14.72 1.28 -7.17
C ASN A 134 13.64 0.20 -7.33
N TYR A 135 13.33 -0.53 -6.24
CA TYR A 135 12.29 -1.58 -6.26
C TYR A 135 10.87 -1.02 -6.40
N LEU A 136 10.62 0.20 -5.93
CA LEU A 136 9.31 0.82 -6.03
C LEU A 136 9.13 1.48 -7.40
N THR A 137 7.99 1.21 -8.03
CA THR A 137 7.62 1.81 -9.32
C THR A 137 7.72 3.34 -9.26
N PRO A 138 8.24 4.01 -10.30
CA PRO A 138 8.20 5.48 -10.39
C PRO A 138 6.77 6.03 -10.43
N ASP A 139 5.79 5.19 -10.77
CA ASP A 139 4.38 5.55 -10.95
C ASP A 139 3.59 5.61 -9.64
N GLN A 140 4.23 5.37 -8.50
CA GLN A 140 3.64 5.57 -7.17
C GLN A 140 4.21 6.85 -6.56
N SER A 141 3.35 7.79 -6.19
CA SER A 141 3.70 9.04 -5.50
C SER A 141 3.31 9.05 -4.01
N GLY A 142 2.39 8.18 -3.59
CA GLY A 142 1.96 8.09 -2.19
C GLY A 142 3.03 7.49 -1.28
N PHE A 143 3.11 8.02 -0.07
CA PHE A 143 4.04 7.58 0.99
C PHE A 143 5.53 7.55 0.61
N ARG A 144 5.93 8.30 -0.43
CA ARG A 144 7.32 8.40 -0.87
C ARG A 144 7.95 9.74 -0.47
N PRO A 145 9.25 9.75 -0.12
CA PRO A 145 9.97 10.99 0.10
C PRO A 145 10.03 11.79 -1.21
N ASN A 146 9.88 13.11 -1.12
CA ASN A 146 9.93 14.06 -2.25
C ASN A 146 8.78 13.95 -3.27
N HIS A 147 7.72 13.20 -2.97
CA HIS A 147 6.47 13.21 -3.73
C HIS A 147 5.34 13.87 -2.92
N SER A 148 4.40 14.49 -3.60
CA SER A 148 3.20 15.09 -3.01
C SER A 148 1.99 14.89 -3.92
N THR A 149 0.81 15.23 -3.41
CA THR A 149 -0.42 15.26 -4.24
C THR A 149 -0.26 16.26 -5.39
N THR A 150 0.45 17.36 -5.18
CA THR A 150 0.76 18.36 -6.22
C THR A 150 1.65 17.77 -7.32
N THR A 151 2.71 17.03 -6.98
CA THR A 151 3.59 16.44 -8.01
C THR A 151 2.86 15.37 -8.81
N ALA A 152 2.01 14.56 -8.16
CA ALA A 152 1.19 13.56 -8.82
C ALA A 152 0.18 14.20 -9.79
N LEU A 153 -0.54 15.24 -9.33
CA LEU A 153 -1.47 15.98 -10.17
C LEU A 153 -0.76 16.64 -11.35
N LEU A 154 0.38 17.29 -11.12
CA LEU A 154 1.15 17.95 -12.16
C LEU A 154 1.59 16.96 -13.26
N LYS A 155 2.04 15.75 -12.88
CA LYS A 155 2.40 14.70 -13.84
C LYS A 155 1.23 14.35 -14.76
N VAL A 156 0.07 14.04 -14.18
CA VAL A 156 -1.13 13.64 -14.94
C VAL A 156 -1.64 14.79 -15.81
N CYS A 157 -1.68 16.01 -15.27
CA CYS A 157 -2.10 17.20 -16.02
C CYS A 157 -1.17 17.51 -17.20
N ASN A 158 0.15 17.38 -17.03
CA ASN A 158 1.11 17.62 -18.11
C ASN A 158 0.96 16.59 -19.23
N ASP A 159 0.76 15.30 -18.90
CA ASP A 159 0.53 14.27 -19.91
C ASP A 159 -0.78 14.51 -20.68
N ILE A 160 -1.84 14.93 -19.98
CA ILE A 160 -3.12 15.30 -20.62
C ILE A 160 -2.93 16.47 -21.59
N GLN A 161 -2.21 17.51 -21.18
CA GLN A 161 -1.93 18.69 -22.01
C GLN A 161 -1.07 18.32 -23.23
N ALA A 162 -0.02 17.52 -23.05
CA ALA A 162 0.80 17.04 -24.16
C ALA A 162 -0.03 16.22 -25.18
N GLY A 163 -0.99 15.42 -24.69
CA GLY A 163 -1.96 14.74 -25.54
C GLY A 163 -2.82 15.73 -26.36
N MET A 164 -3.32 16.80 -25.73
CA MET A 164 -4.10 17.84 -26.42
C MET A 164 -3.28 18.59 -27.48
N GLU A 165 -2.01 18.90 -27.20
CA GLU A 165 -1.09 19.57 -28.11
C GLU A 165 -0.82 18.74 -29.38
N GLN A 166 -0.80 17.41 -29.24
CA GLN A 166 -0.73 16.47 -30.36
C GLN A 166 -2.06 16.28 -31.09
N GLY A 167 -3.09 17.04 -30.69
CA GLY A 167 -4.43 16.91 -31.25
C GLY A 167 -5.09 15.59 -30.88
N ASN A 168 -4.73 14.94 -29.76
CA ASN A 168 -5.33 13.70 -29.26
C ASN A 168 -6.47 13.98 -28.26
N LEU A 169 -7.29 12.95 -28.00
CA LEU A 169 -8.18 12.86 -26.83
C LEU A 169 -7.47 12.02 -25.77
N THR A 170 -7.63 12.37 -24.51
CA THR A 170 -7.12 11.59 -23.37
C THR A 170 -8.30 11.08 -22.56
N GLY A 171 -8.44 9.78 -22.44
CA GLY A 171 -9.40 9.16 -21.53
C GLY A 171 -8.69 8.71 -20.27
N ALA A 172 -9.32 8.91 -19.12
CA ALA A 172 -8.82 8.50 -17.81
C ALA A 172 -9.87 7.73 -17.03
N ILE A 173 -9.43 6.71 -16.30
CA ILE A 173 -10.22 5.92 -15.37
C ILE A 173 -9.61 6.11 -13.98
N PHE A 174 -10.38 6.70 -13.07
CA PHE A 174 -10.02 6.90 -11.68
C PHE A 174 -10.60 5.75 -10.85
N LEU A 175 -9.74 4.91 -10.28
CA LEU A 175 -10.10 3.76 -9.47
C LEU A 175 -10.11 4.13 -7.98
N ASP A 176 -11.17 3.73 -7.28
CA ASP A 176 -11.29 3.79 -5.82
C ASP A 176 -11.29 2.36 -5.27
N PHE A 177 -10.28 1.99 -4.49
CA PHE A 177 -10.22 0.68 -3.86
C PHE A 177 -11.03 0.66 -2.55
N ALA A 178 -11.94 -0.30 -2.42
CA ALA A 178 -12.74 -0.44 -1.22
C ALA A 178 -11.89 -1.00 -0.06
N LYS A 179 -11.68 -0.17 0.97
CA LYS A 179 -10.95 -0.53 2.19
C LYS A 179 -9.59 -1.17 1.91
N ALA A 180 -8.83 -0.58 0.99
CA ALA A 180 -7.61 -1.19 0.43
C ALA A 180 -6.61 -1.69 1.48
N PHE A 181 -6.42 -0.92 2.55
CA PHE A 181 -5.53 -1.29 3.66
C PHE A 181 -6.06 -2.46 4.49
N ASP A 182 -7.37 -2.58 4.66
CA ASP A 182 -8.01 -3.59 5.50
C ASP A 182 -8.17 -4.94 4.78
N THR A 183 -8.01 -4.97 3.44
CA THR A 183 -8.25 -6.15 2.60
C THR A 183 -6.99 -6.83 2.09
N VAL A 184 -5.79 -6.31 2.41
CA VAL A 184 -4.50 -6.90 2.02
C VAL A 184 -4.39 -8.35 2.49
N ASP A 185 -4.32 -9.30 1.56
CA ASP A 185 -4.06 -10.70 1.89
C ASP A 185 -2.61 -10.89 2.34
N HIS A 186 -2.43 -11.51 3.52
CA HIS A 186 -1.11 -11.67 4.12
C HIS A 186 -0.20 -12.62 3.33
N GLY A 187 -0.74 -13.68 2.72
CA GLY A 187 0.04 -14.61 1.91
C GLY A 187 0.58 -13.94 0.65
N ILE A 188 -0.29 -13.21 -0.05
CA ILE A 188 0.08 -12.46 -1.26
C ILE A 188 1.09 -11.36 -0.91
N LEU A 189 0.91 -10.65 0.20
CA LEU A 189 1.89 -9.65 0.66
C LEU A 189 3.28 -10.27 0.90
N LEU A 190 3.36 -11.43 1.55
CA LEU A 190 4.62 -12.12 1.80
C LEU A 190 5.28 -12.61 0.49
N GLU A 191 4.49 -13.10 -0.46
CA GLU A 191 4.99 -13.47 -1.79
C GLU A 191 5.58 -12.25 -2.52
N LYS A 192 4.87 -11.12 -2.51
CA LYS A 192 5.35 -9.87 -3.12
C LYS A 192 6.63 -9.36 -2.46
N LEU A 193 6.72 -9.42 -1.13
CA LEU A 193 7.95 -9.09 -0.39
C LEU A 193 9.12 -9.97 -0.84
N LYS A 194 8.91 -11.29 -0.94
CA LYS A 194 9.93 -12.22 -1.42
C LYS A 194 10.38 -11.87 -2.84
N ASN A 195 9.43 -11.61 -3.73
CA ASN A 195 9.70 -11.24 -5.12
C ASN A 195 10.38 -9.86 -5.25
N SER A 196 10.25 -8.98 -4.26
CA SER A 196 10.95 -7.69 -4.19
C SER A 196 12.29 -7.74 -3.45
N GLY A 197 12.92 -8.91 -3.35
CA GLY A 197 14.28 -9.07 -2.83
C GLY A 197 14.38 -9.25 -1.32
N ILE A 198 13.28 -9.51 -0.61
CA ILE A 198 13.31 -9.84 0.82
C ILE A 198 13.74 -11.29 1.01
N GLY A 199 14.83 -11.49 1.73
CA GLY A 199 15.39 -12.81 1.98
C GLY A 199 14.57 -13.67 2.93
N ASP A 200 14.72 -14.99 2.86
CA ASP A 200 13.86 -15.94 3.59
C ASP A 200 13.87 -15.70 5.11
N ARG A 201 15.05 -15.47 5.71
CA ARG A 201 15.15 -15.15 7.15
C ARG A 201 14.42 -13.86 7.49
N THR A 202 14.57 -12.80 6.69
CA THR A 202 13.89 -11.52 6.91
C THR A 202 12.37 -11.65 6.68
N LEU A 203 11.97 -12.49 5.73
CA LEU A 203 10.58 -12.77 5.43
C LEU A 203 9.87 -13.41 6.64
N THR A 204 10.55 -14.27 7.41
CA THR A 204 9.98 -14.83 8.66
C THR A 204 9.56 -13.74 9.66
N TRP A 205 10.30 -12.62 9.71
CA TRP A 205 9.92 -11.48 10.55
C TRP A 205 8.63 -10.82 10.07
N PHE A 206 8.49 -10.61 8.75
CA PHE A 206 7.25 -10.06 8.17
C PHE A 206 6.08 -11.02 8.33
N GLN A 207 6.30 -12.32 8.20
CA GLN A 207 5.31 -13.35 8.49
C GLN A 207 4.85 -13.25 9.94
N SER A 208 5.78 -13.14 10.89
CA SER A 208 5.46 -12.91 12.30
C SER A 208 4.74 -11.57 12.51
N TYR A 209 5.08 -10.52 11.76
CA TYR A 209 4.42 -9.22 11.85
C TYR A 209 2.94 -9.26 11.55
N VAL A 210 2.54 -10.00 10.51
CA VAL A 210 1.15 -10.08 10.07
C VAL A 210 0.35 -11.21 10.75
N SER A 211 1.03 -12.26 11.22
CA SER A 211 0.41 -13.43 11.86
C SER A 211 0.12 -13.22 13.35
N ASP A 212 -0.90 -13.92 13.86
CA ASP A 212 -1.34 -13.93 15.27
C ASP A 212 -1.63 -12.54 15.83
N ARG A 213 -2.08 -11.63 14.96
CA ARG A 213 -2.54 -10.32 15.37
C ARG A 213 -3.96 -10.38 15.90
N SER A 214 -4.25 -9.52 16.86
CA SER A 214 -5.61 -9.32 17.34
C SER A 214 -5.93 -7.84 17.45
N GLN A 215 -7.22 -7.53 17.44
CA GLN A 215 -7.71 -6.19 17.64
C GLN A 215 -9.01 -6.18 18.43
N TYR A 216 -9.27 -5.11 19.16
CA TYR A 216 -10.56 -4.86 19.82
C TYR A 216 -10.98 -3.42 19.57
N VAL A 217 -12.30 -3.19 19.50
CA VAL A 217 -12.87 -1.85 19.32
C VAL A 217 -13.09 -1.23 20.68
N SER A 218 -12.73 0.05 20.84
CA SER A 218 -12.99 0.81 22.06
C SER A 218 -13.71 2.12 21.75
N ILE A 219 -14.85 2.33 22.41
CA ILE A 219 -15.71 3.51 22.25
C ILE A 219 -16.13 3.98 23.65
N SER A 220 -15.87 5.26 23.95
CA SER A 220 -16.32 5.92 25.19
C SER A 220 -16.04 5.12 26.48
N GLY A 221 -14.85 4.50 26.58
CA GLY A 221 -14.43 3.74 27.76
C GLY A 221 -14.88 2.27 27.79
N SER A 222 -15.77 1.85 26.89
CA SER A 222 -16.15 0.45 26.71
C SER A 222 -15.26 -0.21 25.65
N SER A 223 -15.00 -1.52 25.79
CA SER A 223 -14.18 -2.29 24.84
C SER A 223 -14.88 -3.59 24.46
N SER A 224 -14.77 -3.99 23.18
CA SER A 224 -15.20 -5.31 22.73
C SER A 224 -14.23 -6.39 23.22
N LEU A 225 -14.62 -7.65 23.03
CA LEU A 225 -13.65 -8.74 23.08
C LEU A 225 -12.63 -8.61 21.93
N PRO A 226 -11.37 -9.04 22.13
CA PRO A 226 -10.38 -9.12 21.06
C PRO A 226 -10.76 -10.17 20.03
N LEU A 227 -10.60 -9.82 18.75
CA LEU A 227 -10.78 -10.72 17.62
C LEU A 227 -9.48 -10.82 16.81
N PRO A 228 -9.21 -11.97 16.17
CA PRO A 228 -8.04 -12.12 15.31
C PRO A 228 -8.15 -11.22 14.06
N VAL A 229 -7.00 -10.77 13.57
CA VAL A 229 -6.87 -10.04 12.29
C VAL A 229 -6.35 -11.02 11.24
N THR A 230 -7.19 -11.36 10.27
CA THR A 230 -6.90 -12.39 9.25
C THR A 230 -6.43 -11.80 7.91
N CYS A 231 -6.61 -10.50 7.70
CA CYS A 231 -6.15 -9.76 6.53
C CYS A 231 -5.96 -8.29 6.89
N GLY A 232 -5.40 -7.53 5.95
CA GLY A 232 -5.13 -6.12 6.09
C GLY A 232 -3.81 -5.80 6.79
N VAL A 233 -3.40 -4.54 6.66
CA VAL A 233 -2.30 -3.95 7.42
C VAL A 233 -2.86 -2.88 8.36
N PRO A 234 -2.39 -2.75 9.61
CA PRO A 234 -3.07 -1.90 10.59
C PRO A 234 -3.06 -0.42 10.19
N GLN A 235 -4.24 0.19 10.05
CA GLN A 235 -4.38 1.62 9.73
C GLN A 235 -3.93 2.48 10.92
N GLY A 236 -2.72 3.04 10.85
CA GLY A 236 -2.07 3.76 11.97
C GLY A 236 -0.76 3.12 12.46
N SER A 237 -0.38 1.99 11.85
CA SER A 237 1.00 1.47 11.90
C SER A 237 1.96 2.34 11.11
N ILE A 238 3.25 2.21 11.42
CA ILE A 238 4.34 2.85 10.67
C ILE A 238 4.67 2.06 9.41
N LEU A 239 4.57 0.73 9.47
CA LEU A 239 4.86 -0.15 8.32
C LEU A 239 3.72 -0.27 7.33
N GLY A 240 2.46 -0.19 7.76
CA GLY A 240 1.28 -0.43 6.92
C GLY A 240 1.29 0.34 5.60
N PRO A 241 1.52 1.66 5.57
CA PRO A 241 1.65 2.43 4.33
C PRO A 241 2.69 1.86 3.35
N LEU A 242 3.89 1.53 3.84
CA LEU A 242 4.95 0.99 3.00
C LEU A 242 4.60 -0.43 2.52
N LEU A 243 4.02 -1.27 3.37
CA LEU A 243 3.56 -2.61 3.02
C LEU A 243 2.47 -2.57 1.93
N PHE A 244 1.53 -1.64 2.03
CA PHE A 244 0.53 -1.43 0.98
C PHE A 244 1.16 -0.92 -0.32
N THR A 245 2.09 0.03 -0.25
CA THR A 245 2.84 0.49 -1.42
C THR A 245 3.57 -0.66 -2.14
N ILE A 246 4.15 -1.60 -1.40
CA ILE A 246 4.79 -2.80 -1.96
C ILE A 246 3.74 -3.73 -2.60
N PHE A 247 2.59 -3.87 -1.93
CA PHE A 247 1.52 -4.75 -2.39
C PHE A 247 0.96 -4.34 -3.76
N ILE A 248 0.74 -3.05 -3.98
CA ILE A 248 0.19 -2.51 -5.24
C ILE A 248 1.27 -2.19 -6.29
N ASN A 249 2.55 -2.39 -5.97
CA ASN A 249 3.69 -1.91 -6.74
C ASN A 249 3.75 -2.44 -8.19
N ASP A 250 3.18 -3.61 -8.43
CA ASP A 250 3.16 -4.28 -9.73
C ASP A 250 1.89 -3.99 -10.56
N LEU A 251 0.93 -3.23 -10.03
CA LEU A 251 -0.27 -2.82 -10.77
C LEU A 251 0.06 -2.08 -12.09
N PRO A 252 1.01 -1.12 -12.15
CA PRO A 252 1.34 -0.47 -13.42
C PRO A 252 1.82 -1.45 -14.50
N ASN A 253 2.41 -2.58 -14.13
CA ASN A 253 2.97 -3.55 -15.07
C ASN A 253 1.90 -4.31 -15.86
N VAL A 254 0.64 -4.32 -15.40
CA VAL A 254 -0.46 -4.98 -16.14
C VAL A 254 -1.01 -4.09 -17.25
N CYS A 255 -0.82 -2.77 -17.17
CA CYS A 255 -1.26 -1.81 -18.16
C CYS A 255 -0.14 -1.53 -19.18
N LYS A 256 -0.18 -2.21 -20.33
CA LYS A 256 0.88 -2.10 -21.36
C LYS A 256 0.65 -0.96 -22.37
N ALA A 257 -0.59 -0.52 -22.54
CA ALA A 257 -0.97 0.48 -23.55
C ALA A 257 -1.54 1.77 -22.95
N SER A 258 -1.45 1.92 -21.63
CA SER A 258 -1.85 3.12 -20.89
C SER A 258 -0.84 3.44 -19.81
N THR A 259 -0.79 4.69 -19.41
CA THR A 259 -0.05 5.13 -18.23
C THR A 259 -0.89 4.86 -16.99
N VAL A 260 -0.25 4.39 -15.93
CA VAL A 260 -0.85 4.29 -14.59
C VAL A 260 -0.13 5.28 -13.70
N HIS A 261 -0.86 6.02 -12.88
CA HIS A 261 -0.26 6.80 -11.80
C HIS A 261 -1.05 6.58 -10.51
N MET A 262 -0.32 6.42 -9.41
CA MET A 262 -0.88 6.05 -8.12
C MET A 262 -0.47 7.04 -7.04
N TYR A 263 -1.38 7.29 -6.10
CA TYR A 263 -1.10 7.95 -4.85
C TYR A 263 -1.73 7.13 -3.72
N ALA A 264 -0.93 6.32 -3.05
CA ALA A 264 -1.41 5.32 -2.10
C ALA A 264 -2.34 4.34 -2.83
N ASP A 265 -3.60 4.26 -2.41
CA ASP A 265 -4.68 3.48 -3.02
C ASP A 265 -5.35 4.20 -4.20
N ASP A 266 -5.36 5.53 -4.24
CA ASP A 266 -5.93 6.27 -5.37
C ASP A 266 -5.12 5.99 -6.65
N THR A 267 -5.78 5.49 -7.69
CA THR A 267 -5.12 5.09 -8.94
C THR A 267 -5.83 5.71 -10.13
N VAL A 268 -5.06 6.24 -11.09
CA VAL A 268 -5.57 6.67 -12.39
C VAL A 268 -4.89 5.89 -13.51
N ILE A 269 -5.68 5.40 -14.46
CA ILE A 269 -5.23 4.78 -15.70
C ILE A 269 -5.65 5.70 -16.83
N TYR A 270 -4.72 6.11 -17.68
CA TYR A 270 -5.03 7.05 -18.76
C TYR A 270 -4.19 6.82 -20.00
N THR A 271 -4.76 7.15 -21.15
CA THR A 271 -4.10 7.03 -22.45
C THR A 271 -4.64 8.08 -23.41
N SER A 272 -3.82 8.45 -24.39
CA SER A 272 -4.16 9.45 -25.40
C SER A 272 -4.21 8.82 -26.79
N LYS A 273 -5.29 9.09 -27.54
CA LYS A 273 -5.48 8.59 -28.91
C LYS A 273 -6.11 9.65 -29.83
N PRO A 274 -5.96 9.52 -31.17
CA PRO A 274 -6.48 10.51 -32.11
C PRO A 274 -8.00 10.65 -32.12
N ASN A 275 -8.76 9.63 -31.75
CA ASN A 275 -10.23 9.66 -31.70
C ASN A 275 -10.78 8.63 -30.71
N LEU A 276 -12.09 8.61 -30.53
CA LEU A 276 -12.77 7.89 -29.46
C LEU A 276 -12.72 6.35 -29.59
N PRO A 277 -12.96 5.72 -30.77
CA PRO A 277 -12.97 4.26 -30.85
C PRO A 277 -11.67 3.54 -30.40
N PRO A 278 -10.45 3.94 -30.82
CA PRO A 278 -9.22 3.33 -30.33
C PRO A 278 -8.91 3.72 -28.87
N LEU A 279 -9.42 4.87 -28.40
CA LEU A 279 -9.30 5.26 -27.00
C LEU A 279 -10.10 4.31 -26.09
N GLU A 280 -11.37 4.11 -26.43
CA GLU A 280 -12.28 3.21 -25.72
C GLU A 280 -11.76 1.77 -25.77
N ALA A 281 -11.35 1.28 -26.94
CA ALA A 281 -10.82 -0.07 -27.08
C ALA A 281 -9.61 -0.32 -26.17
N VAL A 282 -8.65 0.62 -26.14
CA VAL A 282 -7.45 0.48 -25.28
C VAL A 282 -7.82 0.55 -23.81
N LEU A 283 -8.66 1.51 -23.40
CA LEU A 283 -9.08 1.63 -21.99
C LEU A 283 -9.88 0.41 -21.52
N GLN A 284 -10.74 -0.14 -22.37
CA GLN A 284 -11.50 -1.35 -22.09
C GLN A 284 -10.59 -2.58 -21.94
N GLU A 285 -9.56 -2.71 -22.78
CA GLU A 285 -8.54 -3.75 -22.61
C GLU A 285 -7.79 -3.59 -21.29
N GLN A 286 -7.34 -2.36 -20.96
CA GLN A 286 -6.56 -2.13 -19.74
C GLN A 286 -7.38 -2.39 -18.48
N ILE A 287 -8.63 -1.93 -18.43
CA ILE A 287 -9.48 -2.17 -17.25
C ILE A 287 -9.75 -3.66 -17.05
N THR A 288 -9.88 -4.43 -18.14
CA THR A 288 -10.03 -5.89 -18.07
C THR A 288 -8.81 -6.57 -17.45
N GLU A 289 -7.59 -6.15 -17.81
CA GLU A 289 -6.36 -6.67 -17.20
C GLU A 289 -6.22 -6.25 -15.73
N VAL A 290 -6.63 -5.02 -15.41
CA VAL A 290 -6.64 -4.53 -14.04
C VAL A 290 -7.66 -5.29 -13.18
N GLU A 291 -8.86 -5.56 -13.67
CA GLU A 291 -9.86 -6.37 -12.95
C GLU A 291 -9.33 -7.78 -12.64
N LYS A 292 -8.64 -8.41 -13.59
CA LYS A 292 -7.95 -9.69 -13.37
C LYS A 292 -6.90 -9.56 -12.27
N TRP A 293 -6.06 -8.52 -12.33
CA TRP A 293 -5.05 -8.26 -11.29
C TRP A 293 -5.70 -8.05 -9.92
N ILE A 294 -6.77 -7.26 -9.83
CA ILE A 294 -7.50 -6.98 -8.58
C ILE A 294 -8.05 -8.28 -7.98
N LYS A 295 -8.66 -9.13 -8.81
CA LYS A 295 -9.16 -10.44 -8.39
C LYS A 295 -8.04 -11.34 -7.89
N ASN A 296 -6.92 -11.42 -8.60
CA ASN A 296 -5.76 -12.23 -8.21
C ASN A 296 -5.13 -11.74 -6.91
N ASN A 297 -5.20 -10.44 -6.64
CA ASN A 297 -4.71 -9.81 -5.41
C ASN A 297 -5.76 -9.74 -4.30
N LYS A 298 -6.96 -10.32 -4.49
CA LYS A 298 -8.08 -10.30 -3.54
C LYS A 298 -8.46 -8.89 -3.04
N LEU A 299 -8.26 -7.89 -3.90
CA LEU A 299 -8.71 -6.52 -3.65
C LEU A 299 -10.12 -6.32 -4.21
N PHE A 300 -10.75 -5.21 -3.82
CA PHE A 300 -12.09 -4.85 -4.25
C PHE A 300 -12.11 -3.42 -4.77
N LEU A 301 -12.77 -3.20 -5.90
CA LEU A 301 -13.09 -1.86 -6.38
C LEU A 301 -14.39 -1.37 -5.77
N ASN A 302 -14.44 -0.09 -5.52
CA ASN A 302 -15.66 0.64 -5.25
C ASN A 302 -16.17 1.19 -6.58
N THR A 303 -17.08 0.45 -7.21
CA THR A 303 -17.63 0.79 -8.53
C THR A 303 -18.33 2.14 -8.54
N ASP A 304 -19.02 2.50 -7.45
CA ASP A 304 -19.77 3.75 -7.35
C ASP A 304 -18.87 4.99 -7.29
N LYS A 305 -17.61 4.81 -6.88
CA LYS A 305 -16.60 5.89 -6.83
C LYS A 305 -15.57 5.80 -7.94
N THR A 306 -15.63 4.74 -8.75
CA THR A 306 -14.78 4.61 -9.92
C THR A 306 -15.38 5.46 -11.03
N VAL A 307 -14.61 6.40 -11.57
CA VAL A 307 -15.11 7.41 -12.51
C VAL A 307 -14.26 7.43 -13.77
N THR A 308 -14.90 7.57 -14.93
CA THR A 308 -14.21 7.82 -16.20
C THR A 308 -14.34 9.29 -16.59
N MET A 309 -13.28 9.84 -17.18
CA MET A 309 -13.25 11.22 -17.65
C MET A 309 -12.60 11.29 -19.03
N LEU A 310 -13.16 12.13 -19.89
CA LEU A 310 -12.61 12.41 -21.23
C LEU A 310 -12.07 13.85 -21.26
N PHE A 311 -10.84 13.99 -21.72
CA PHE A 311 -10.14 15.25 -21.86
C PHE A 311 -9.79 15.48 -23.34
N GLY A 312 -9.94 16.72 -23.80
CA GLY A 312 -9.58 17.14 -25.15
C GLY A 312 -9.69 18.66 -25.29
N THR A 313 -9.24 19.19 -26.42
CA THR A 313 -9.47 20.61 -26.73
C THR A 313 -10.97 20.87 -26.90
N ALA A 314 -11.42 22.08 -26.54
CA ALA A 314 -12.84 22.44 -26.64
C ALA A 314 -13.45 22.15 -28.03
N PRO A 315 -12.79 22.46 -29.16
CA PRO A 315 -13.32 22.13 -30.48
C PRO A 315 -13.52 20.63 -30.69
N LYS A 316 -12.62 19.81 -30.15
CA LYS A 316 -12.65 18.36 -30.34
C LYS A 316 -13.74 17.70 -29.49
N LEU A 317 -13.91 18.16 -28.24
CA LEU A 317 -15.01 17.71 -27.39
C LEU A 317 -16.37 18.14 -27.96
N HIS A 318 -16.46 19.36 -28.50
CA HIS A 318 -17.69 19.84 -29.13
C HIS A 318 -18.12 19.00 -30.34
N LYS A 319 -17.16 18.59 -31.19
CA LYS A 319 -17.42 17.68 -32.33
C LYS A 319 -17.94 16.31 -31.88
N LEU A 320 -17.50 15.80 -30.73
CA LEU A 320 -18.00 14.52 -30.20
C LEU A 320 -19.42 14.64 -29.64
N GLN A 321 -19.75 15.78 -29.01
CA GLN A 321 -21.09 16.03 -28.49
C GLN A 321 -22.09 16.35 -29.62
N ASN A 322 -21.62 16.87 -30.75
CA ASN A 322 -22.43 17.23 -31.91
C ASN A 322 -21.86 16.61 -33.20
N PRO A 323 -21.93 15.28 -33.38
CA PRO A 323 -21.31 14.59 -34.52
C PRO A 323 -21.94 14.91 -35.90
N HIS A 324 -23.04 15.67 -35.91
CA HIS A 324 -23.80 16.04 -37.12
C HIS A 324 -23.65 17.53 -37.51
N LEU A 325 -22.82 18.29 -36.80
CA LEU A 325 -22.41 19.67 -37.13
C LEU A 325 -20.95 19.69 -37.61
#